data_AF-A0A2H9NAJ1-F1
#
_entry.id   AF-A0A2H9NAJ1-F1
#
_cell.length_a   1.000
_cell.length_b   1.000
_cell.length_c   1.000
_cell.angle_alpha   90.00
_cell.angle_beta   90.00
_cell.angle_gamma   90.00
#
_symmetry.space_group_name_H-M   'P 1'
#
loop_
_entity.id
_entity.type
_entity.pdbx_description
1 polymer ?
#
loop_
_entity_poly.entity_id
_entity_poly.type
_entity_poly.pdbx_seq_one_letter_code
_entity_poly.pdbx_strand_id
1 'polypeptide(L)'
;MPKTYPELNFETTEEVEVSDKIIDQVIGQDRAVEIIKKAASQRRNVILIGEPGTGKSMLGMALSELLPKAELVDILCLPNNYDENNPKIKTVPAGTGRKIMNSMPTPSALAGNDNNMLYIMFIIFGVLS
;
A
#
# COMPACT_ATOMS: atom_id res chain seq x y z
N MET A 1 40.81 13.22 -3.66
CA MET A 1 41.15 14.04 -2.47
C MET A 1 40.25 13.59 -1.33
N PRO A 2 40.75 13.38 -0.10
CA PRO A 2 39.87 13.17 1.04
C PRO A 2 38.97 14.40 1.21
N LYS A 3 37.67 14.18 1.43
CA LYS A 3 36.74 15.26 1.76
C LYS A 3 37.14 15.81 3.13
N THR A 4 37.56 17.07 3.19
CA THR A 4 37.76 17.81 4.44
C THR A 4 36.41 18.34 4.90
N TYR A 5 35.94 17.87 6.04
CA TYR A 5 34.71 18.37 6.67
C TYR A 5 35.08 19.52 7.62
N PRO A 6 34.35 20.64 7.61
CA PRO A 6 34.57 21.69 8.60
C PRO A 6 34.33 21.11 10.00
N GLU A 7 35.16 21.52 10.97
CA GLU A 7 34.91 21.18 12.36
C GLU A 7 33.60 21.85 12.81
N LEU A 8 32.67 21.02 13.29
CA LEU A 8 31.40 21.48 13.83
C LEU A 8 31.61 21.81 15.31
N ASN A 9 31.37 23.07 15.68
CA ASN A 9 31.41 23.52 17.07
C ASN A 9 30.00 23.40 17.68
N PHE A 10 29.81 22.42 18.55
CA PHE A 10 28.59 22.21 19.33
C PHE A 10 28.94 21.56 20.66
N GLU A 11 28.11 21.78 21.69
CA GLU A 11 28.30 21.12 23.00
C GLU A 11 27.54 19.79 23.07
N THR A 12 26.34 19.75 22.47
CA THR A 12 25.46 18.58 22.49
C THR A 12 24.94 18.23 21.09
N THR A 13 24.56 16.97 20.87
CA THR A 13 23.96 16.53 19.60
C THR A 13 22.56 17.11 19.36
N GLU A 14 21.95 17.74 20.36
CA GLU A 14 20.67 18.45 20.19
C GLU A 14 20.82 19.69 19.31
N GLU A 15 22.03 20.26 19.23
CA GLU A 15 22.35 21.42 18.38
C GLU A 15 22.62 21.04 16.92
N VAL A 16 22.71 19.74 16.60
CA VAL A 16 23.01 19.26 15.26
C VAL A 16 21.73 19.12 14.46
N GLU A 17 21.59 19.95 13.42
CA GLU A 17 20.47 19.86 12.50
C GLU A 17 20.52 18.55 11.69
N VAL A 18 19.40 17.84 11.65
CA VAL A 18 19.21 16.64 10.84
C VAL A 18 18.26 16.97 9.69
N SER A 19 18.64 16.61 8.47
CA SER A 19 17.78 16.80 7.30
C SER A 19 16.47 16.03 7.45
N ASP A 20 15.34 16.65 7.09
CA ASP A 20 14.04 15.97 7.04
C ASP A 20 14.00 14.85 6.00
N LYS A 21 14.76 14.98 4.91
CA LYS A 21 14.76 14.04 3.79
C LYS A 21 15.70 12.88 4.08
N ILE A 22 15.19 11.66 3.97
CA ILE A 22 15.98 10.44 4.25
C ILE A 22 17.20 10.34 3.32
N ILE A 23 17.07 10.77 2.06
CA ILE A 23 18.16 10.68 1.08
C ILE A 23 19.40 11.48 1.49
N ASP A 24 19.22 12.58 2.21
CA ASP A 24 20.31 13.46 2.62
C ASP A 24 20.87 13.07 4.00
N GLN A 25 20.24 12.12 4.70
CA GLN A 25 20.75 11.48 5.91
C GLN A 25 21.71 10.32 5.61
N VAL A 26 21.84 9.90 4.34
CA VAL A 26 22.74 8.80 3.95
C VAL A 26 24.19 9.26 3.96
N ILE A 27 25.01 8.64 4.82
CA ILE A 27 26.41 9.02 5.02
C ILE A 27 27.34 8.11 4.23
N GLY A 28 28.34 8.69 3.55
CA GLY A 28 29.45 7.94 2.94
C GLY A 28 29.12 7.11 1.69
N GLN A 29 27.91 7.26 1.14
CA GLN A 29 27.43 6.51 -0.03
C GLN A 29 27.02 7.44 -1.18
N ASP A 30 27.87 8.43 -1.50
CA ASP A 30 27.58 9.47 -2.50
C ASP A 30 27.09 8.91 -3.85
N ARG A 31 27.75 7.86 -4.34
CA ARG A 31 27.39 7.19 -5.60
C ARG A 31 26.03 6.51 -5.53
N ALA A 32 25.70 5.88 -4.40
CA ALA A 32 24.40 5.23 -4.23
C ALA A 32 23.28 6.28 -4.18
N VAL A 33 23.51 7.39 -3.46
CA VAL A 33 22.58 8.52 -3.39
C VAL A 33 22.28 9.08 -4.79
N GLU A 34 23.31 9.28 -5.62
CA GLU A 34 23.14 9.78 -6.99
C GLU A 34 22.32 8.79 -7.86
N ILE A 35 22.61 7.50 -7.76
CA ILE A 35 21.86 6.45 -8.49
C ILE A 35 20.40 6.41 -8.04
N ILE A 36 20.12 6.51 -6.74
CA ILE A 36 18.76 6.53 -6.21
C ILE A 36 17.99 7.76 -6.69
N LYS A 37 18.59 8.95 -6.65
CA LYS A 37 17.98 10.20 -7.17
C LYS A 37 17.63 10.05 -8.68
N LYS A 38 18.55 9.48 -9.48
CA LYS A 38 18.30 9.20 -10.91
C LYS A 38 17.20 8.15 -11.09
N ALA A 39 17.25 7.04 -10.36
CA ALA A 39 16.27 5.97 -10.43
C ALA A 39 14.85 6.42 -10.08
N ALA A 40 14.70 7.28 -9.07
CA ALA A 40 13.44 7.90 -8.70
C ALA A 40 12.86 8.72 -9.87
N SER A 41 13.68 9.61 -10.45
CA SER A 41 13.25 10.48 -11.55
C SER A 41 12.86 9.71 -12.82
N GLN A 42 13.54 8.60 -13.10
CA GLN A 42 13.35 7.80 -14.30
C GLN A 42 12.46 6.56 -14.10
N ARG A 43 11.94 6.34 -12.88
CA ARG A 43 11.17 5.15 -12.48
C ARG A 43 11.87 3.84 -12.85
N ARG A 44 13.15 3.71 -12.49
CA ARG A 44 13.96 2.50 -12.75
C ARG A 44 14.07 1.62 -11.52
N ASN A 45 14.12 0.32 -11.75
CA ASN A 45 14.38 -0.66 -10.70
C ASN A 45 15.85 -0.57 -10.26
N VAL A 46 16.10 -0.76 -8.96
CA VAL A 46 17.44 -0.73 -8.37
C VAL A 46 17.64 -2.04 -7.61
N ILE A 47 18.83 -2.62 -7.74
CA ILE A 47 19.29 -3.74 -6.92
C ILE A 47 20.41 -3.20 -6.03
N LEU A 48 20.25 -3.34 -4.72
CA LEU A 48 21.23 -2.90 -3.72
C LEU A 48 22.00 -4.11 -3.19
N ILE A 49 23.31 -4.15 -3.44
CA ILE A 49 24.19 -5.24 -3.02
C ILE A 49 25.20 -4.69 -2.02
N GLY A 50 25.37 -5.39 -0.89
CA GLY A 50 26.35 -5.02 0.14
C GLY A 50 26.16 -5.81 1.42
N GLU A 51 27.14 -5.73 2.32
CA GLU A 51 27.14 -6.40 3.63
C GLU A 51 25.95 -5.99 4.51
N PRO A 52 25.44 -6.85 5.42
CA PRO A 52 24.37 -6.48 6.35
C PRO A 52 24.73 -5.21 7.15
N GLY A 53 23.73 -4.38 7.47
CA GLY A 53 23.96 -3.14 8.24
C GLY A 53 24.47 -1.93 7.45
N THR A 54 24.67 -2.02 6.13
CA THR A 54 25.22 -0.93 5.29
C THR A 54 24.21 0.11 4.80
N GLY A 55 22.98 0.16 5.34
CA GLY A 55 21.99 1.19 4.94
C GLY A 55 21.18 0.89 3.66
N LYS A 56 21.17 -0.35 3.17
CA LYS A 56 20.35 -0.75 2.00
C LYS A 56 18.85 -0.41 2.16
N SER A 57 18.28 -0.70 3.33
CA SER A 57 16.87 -0.39 3.62
C SER A 57 16.63 1.13 3.66
N MET A 58 17.58 1.90 4.19
CA MET A 58 17.51 3.36 4.22
C MET A 58 17.50 3.96 2.80
N LEU A 59 18.33 3.45 1.89
CA LEU A 59 18.31 3.84 0.47
C LEU A 59 16.97 3.48 -0.21
N GLY A 60 16.38 2.33 0.14
CA GLY A 60 15.05 1.93 -0.35
C GLY A 60 13.94 2.86 0.14
N MET A 61 13.96 3.25 1.41
CA MET A 61 13.03 4.23 1.96
C MET A 61 13.20 5.60 1.29
N ALA A 62 14.45 6.06 1.12
CA ALA A 62 14.77 7.29 0.40
C ALA A 62 14.26 7.26 -1.05
N LEU A 63 14.38 6.14 -1.75
CA LEU A 63 13.81 5.97 -3.09
C LEU A 63 12.29 6.12 -3.07
N SER A 64 11.61 5.44 -2.13
CA SER A 64 10.16 5.51 -1.97
C SER A 64 9.65 6.93 -1.70
N GLU A 65 10.37 7.70 -0.88
CA GLU A 65 10.05 9.09 -0.57
C GLU A 65 10.23 10.02 -1.78
N LEU A 66 11.26 9.77 -2.61
CA LEU A 66 11.57 10.57 -3.79
C LEU A 66 10.66 10.27 -4.99
N LEU A 67 9.96 9.12 -5.00
CA LEU A 67 9.01 8.83 -6.05
C LEU A 67 7.89 9.88 -6.04
N PRO A 68 7.48 10.40 -7.21
CA PRO A 68 6.38 11.35 -7.27
C PRO A 68 5.13 10.70 -6.67
N LYS A 69 4.40 11.47 -5.85
CA LYS A 69 3.15 11.02 -5.22
C LYS A 69 2.20 10.53 -6.31
N ALA A 70 2.06 9.20 -6.41
CA ALA A 70 1.10 8.60 -7.31
C ALA A 70 -0.31 8.81 -6.73
N GLU A 71 -1.30 8.91 -7.61
CA GLU A 71 -2.69 8.76 -7.18
C GLU A 71 -2.84 7.37 -6.56
N LEU A 72 -3.02 7.34 -5.25
CA LEU A 72 -3.23 6.09 -4.54
C LEU A 72 -4.57 5.50 -4.98
N VAL A 73 -4.57 4.20 -5.21
CA VAL A 73 -5.75 3.45 -5.63
C VAL A 73 -6.02 2.32 -4.64
N ASP A 74 -7.28 2.07 -4.36
CA ASP A 74 -7.73 0.84 -3.72
C ASP A 74 -7.98 -0.22 -4.80
N ILE A 75 -7.59 -1.47 -4.51
CA ILE A 75 -7.83 -2.61 -5.39
C ILE A 75 -8.92 -3.47 -4.76
N LEU A 76 -10.01 -3.71 -5.49
CA LEU A 76 -11.15 -4.51 -5.08
C LEU A 76 -11.20 -5.82 -5.86
N CYS A 77 -11.46 -6.92 -5.17
CA CYS A 77 -11.77 -8.22 -5.74
C CYS A 77 -13.29 -8.45 -5.60
N LEU A 78 -14.00 -8.57 -6.72
CA LEU A 78 -15.46 -8.69 -6.78
C LEU A 78 -15.88 -10.05 -7.34
N PRO A 79 -17.03 -10.60 -6.90
CA PRO A 79 -17.54 -11.84 -7.45
C PRO A 79 -17.86 -11.71 -8.93
N ASN A 80 -17.69 -12.81 -9.66
CA ASN A 80 -18.02 -12.90 -11.08
C ASN A 80 -19.13 -13.94 -11.30
N ASN A 81 -20.35 -13.45 -11.59
CA ASN A 81 -21.54 -14.30 -11.75
C ASN A 81 -21.47 -15.28 -12.94
N TYR A 82 -20.53 -15.08 -13.88
CA TYR A 82 -20.38 -15.95 -15.05
C TYR A 82 -19.33 -17.04 -14.85
N ASP A 83 -18.32 -16.78 -14.01
CA ASP A 83 -17.22 -17.70 -13.73
C ASP A 83 -16.64 -17.38 -12.35
N GLU A 84 -17.02 -18.19 -11.37
CA GLU A 84 -16.60 -18.03 -9.96
C GLU A 84 -15.09 -18.14 -9.78
N ASN A 85 -14.39 -18.90 -10.63
CA ASN A 85 -12.95 -19.08 -10.56
C ASN A 85 -12.17 -17.89 -11.17
N ASN A 86 -12.87 -16.92 -11.76
CA ASN A 86 -12.29 -15.75 -12.37
C ASN A 86 -12.89 -14.45 -11.78
N PRO A 87 -12.52 -14.08 -10.55
CA PRO A 87 -13.05 -12.89 -9.88
C PRO A 87 -12.66 -11.60 -10.61
N LYS A 88 -13.53 -10.58 -10.54
CA LYS A 88 -13.32 -9.29 -11.20
C LYS A 88 -12.47 -8.38 -10.33
N ILE A 89 -11.32 -7.94 -10.86
CA ILE A 89 -10.46 -6.95 -10.20
C ILE A 89 -10.82 -5.54 -10.66
N LYS A 90 -11.07 -4.63 -9.73
CA LYS A 90 -11.40 -3.22 -10.00
C LYS A 90 -10.53 -2.28 -9.18
N THR A 91 -9.92 -1.30 -9.84
CA THR A 91 -9.21 -0.20 -9.19
C THR A 91 -10.13 1.00 -9.00
N VAL A 92 -10.12 1.59 -7.82
CA VAL A 92 -10.86 2.82 -7.50
C VAL A 92 -9.95 3.82 -6.77
N PRO A 93 -10.24 5.12 -6.75
CA PRO A 93 -9.44 6.08 -5.99
C PRO A 93 -9.36 5.70 -4.50
N ALA A 94 -8.20 5.94 -3.88
CA ALA A 94 -7.96 5.59 -2.48
C ALA A 94 -9.04 6.12 -1.53
N GLY A 95 -9.46 5.28 -0.58
CA GLY A 95 -10.51 5.57 0.39
C GLY A 95 -11.93 5.31 -0.11
N THR A 96 -12.11 5.01 -1.41
CA THR A 96 -13.44 4.69 -1.97
C THR A 96 -13.77 3.21 -1.82
N GLY A 97 -12.77 2.33 -1.77
CA GLY A 97 -12.97 0.88 -1.71
C GLY A 97 -13.79 0.44 -0.50
N ARG A 98 -13.52 1.03 0.67
CA ARG A 98 -14.28 0.74 1.90
C ARG A 98 -15.75 1.14 1.80
N LYS A 99 -16.06 2.26 1.14
CA LYS A 99 -17.44 2.71 0.92
C LYS A 99 -18.20 1.71 0.05
N ILE A 100 -17.55 1.23 -1.01
CA ILE A 100 -18.13 0.24 -1.93
C ILE A 100 -18.43 -1.07 -1.21
N MET A 101 -17.45 -1.59 -0.46
CA MET A 101 -17.60 -2.83 0.30
C MET A 101 -18.72 -2.73 1.35
N ASN A 102 -18.82 -1.62 2.08
CA ASN A 102 -19.88 -1.40 3.06
C ASN A 102 -21.28 -1.24 2.44
N SER A 103 -21.36 -0.76 1.19
CA SER A 103 -22.63 -0.62 0.47
C SER A 103 -23.12 -1.90 -0.18
N MET A 104 -22.25 -2.91 -0.30
CA MET A 104 -22.66 -4.21 -0.83
C MET A 104 -23.53 -4.92 0.20
N PRO A 105 -24.68 -5.50 -0.23
CA PRO A 105 -25.45 -6.36 0.63
C PRO A 105 -24.54 -7.47 1.13
N THR A 106 -24.48 -7.65 2.45
CA THR A 106 -23.72 -8.77 3.00
C THR A 106 -24.32 -10.08 2.47
N PRO A 107 -23.52 -11.13 2.23
CA PRO A 107 -24.04 -12.43 1.81
C PRO A 107 -25.17 -12.94 2.72
N SER A 108 -25.13 -12.57 4.00
CA SER A 108 -26.14 -12.85 5.02
C SER A 108 -27.48 -12.11 4.86
N ALA A 109 -27.55 -11.01 4.11
CA ALA A 109 -28.81 -10.33 3.82
C ALA A 109 -29.56 -10.95 2.62
N LEU A 110 -28.83 -11.66 1.74
CA LEU A 110 -29.40 -12.41 0.62
C LEU A 110 -29.85 -13.83 1.03
N ALA A 111 -29.30 -14.38 2.11
CA ALA A 111 -29.79 -15.57 2.78
C ALA A 111 -31.05 -15.23 3.60
N GLY A 112 -32.11 -14.83 2.90
CA GLY A 112 -33.41 -14.57 3.49
C GLY A 112 -33.93 -15.79 4.27
N ASN A 113 -34.58 -15.50 5.40
CA ASN A 113 -35.18 -16.45 6.33
C ASN A 113 -36.09 -17.51 5.66
N ASP A 114 -35.51 -18.64 5.27
CA ASP A 114 -36.19 -19.80 4.64
C ASP A 114 -37.33 -20.36 5.51
N ASN A 115 -37.29 -20.12 6.82
CA ASN A 115 -38.28 -20.66 7.75
C ASN A 115 -39.70 -20.18 7.43
N ASN A 116 -39.88 -18.93 7.00
CA ASN A 116 -41.22 -18.40 6.74
C ASN A 116 -41.81 -18.91 5.42
N MET A 117 -40.96 -19.27 4.44
CA MET A 117 -41.40 -19.85 3.17
C MET A 117 -41.93 -21.28 3.35
N LEU A 118 -41.28 -22.08 4.21
CA LEU A 118 -41.75 -23.42 4.56
C LEU A 118 -43.14 -23.40 5.22
N TYR A 119 -43.37 -22.50 6.20
CA TYR A 119 -44.68 -22.38 6.85
C TYR A 119 -45.81 -21.99 5.88
N ILE A 120 -45.54 -21.08 4.93
CA ILE A 120 -46.53 -20.69 3.91
C ILE A 120 -46.87 -21.87 2.99
N MET A 121 -45.88 -22.68 2.61
CA MET A 121 -46.11 -23.87 1.77
C MET A 121 -46.99 -24.92 2.46
N PHE A 122 -46.80 -25.14 3.77
CA PHE A 122 -47.64 -26.04 4.56
C PHE A 122 -49.08 -25.54 4.70
N ILE A 123 -49.30 -24.23 4.86
CA ILE A 123 -50.64 -23.65 4.93
C ILE A 123 -51.37 -23.83 3.59
N ILE A 124 -50.70 -23.58 2.47
CA ILE A 124 -51.31 -23.74 1.13
C ILE A 124 -51.70 -25.19 0.87
N PHE A 125 -50.83 -26.16 1.18
CA PHE A 125 -51.14 -27.58 1.01
C PHE A 125 -52.23 -28.07 1.97
N GLY A 126 -52.26 -27.56 3.20
CA GLY A 126 -53.28 -27.89 4.19
C GLY A 126 -54.67 -27.32 3.91
N VAL A 127 -54.78 -26.23 3.13
CA VAL A 127 -56.07 -25.62 2.73
C VAL A 127 -56.63 -26.21 1.43
N LEU A 128 -55.78 -26.82 0.59
CA LEU A 128 -56.17 -27.50 -0.65
C LEU A 128 -56.51 -29.00 -0.49
N SER A 129 -56.33 -29.56 0.71
CA SER A 129 -56.68 -30.95 1.07
C SER A 129 -58.04 -31.00 1.77
#